data_AF-A0A5T2AVI6-F1
#
_entry.id   AF-A0A5T2AVI6-F1
#
_cell.length_a   1.000
_cell.length_b   1.000
_cell.length_c   1.000
_cell.angle_alpha   90.00
_cell.angle_beta   90.00
_cell.angle_gamma   90.00
#
_symmetry.space_group_name_H-M   'P 1'
#
loop_
_entity.id
_entity.type
_entity.pdbx_description
1 polymer ?
#
loop_
_entity_poly.entity_id
_entity_poly.type
_entity_poly.pdbx_seq_one_letter_code
_entity_poly.pdbx_strand_id
1 'polypeptide(L)'
;MLINQTFEIDSCDDVELGIKRTSKLEYRISYDDEKDIKAIVFIVGGFGANANISFLDFDREYIAKNFDVVVVHVFYHCFCARQSIDQKYNPKLIPNQDDLERVNGILKNINLGHLSVNKDNFEQIIPLIEQKVNKMKQAGLVDESQKIELSCDFIPPNGDYQNYGIMAAIDHINALKDLVKRFPKFADLPKIYGGGSYEGYLSLLIAKIAPWYVDGVIDNSGVCLPFLACILGREMNQGEFYFEGSGYRLYCFVYKYWNRNMNSSYYFGDDNYLIRAVLNSNHLQIQSNLNKNTIFVSYHSIQDMGAPVQNKIELYKCYQELGYDATLHLIKDENDIDGRFVKSLEHGLRMTDRALFRKELPLMLEKLQGRKSFMQENSISYPCGNKVFVFKDLEDKFELEMIN
;
A
#
# COMPACT_ATOMS: atom_id res chain seq x y z
N MET A 1 -29.73 -7.20 -7.45
CA MET A 1 -29.63 -6.51 -6.15
C MET A 1 -28.16 -6.39 -5.76
N LEU A 2 -27.75 -5.23 -5.22
CA LEU A 2 -26.39 -5.07 -4.72
C LEU A 2 -26.17 -5.94 -3.48
N ILE A 3 -25.24 -6.89 -3.58
CA ILE A 3 -24.78 -7.77 -2.52
C ILE A 3 -23.51 -7.18 -1.90
N ASN A 4 -23.45 -7.18 -0.57
CA ASN A 4 -22.28 -6.77 0.22
C ASN A 4 -21.95 -7.87 1.22
N GLN A 5 -20.72 -8.37 1.19
CA GLN A 5 -20.28 -9.42 2.10
C GLN A 5 -18.86 -9.14 2.62
N THR A 6 -18.60 -9.57 3.86
CA THR A 6 -17.30 -9.47 4.53
C THR A 6 -16.88 -10.87 4.95
N PHE A 7 -15.61 -11.18 4.77
CA PHE A 7 -15.02 -12.46 5.13
C PHE A 7 -13.74 -12.25 5.92
N GLU A 8 -13.42 -13.22 6.77
CA GLU A 8 -12.18 -13.29 7.52
C GLU A 8 -11.54 -14.67 7.31
N ILE A 9 -10.28 -14.69 6.88
CA ILE A 9 -9.55 -15.92 6.53
C ILE A 9 -8.16 -15.98 7.14
N ASP A 10 -7.55 -17.17 7.18
CA ASP A 10 -6.11 -17.27 7.36
C ASP A 10 -5.40 -16.92 6.05
N SER A 11 -4.25 -16.26 6.13
CA SER A 11 -3.42 -15.94 4.97
C SER A 11 -1.99 -16.43 5.19
N CYS A 12 -0.99 -15.61 4.88
CA CYS A 12 0.42 -15.93 4.97
C CYS A 12 1.06 -15.53 6.31
N ASP A 13 2.18 -16.18 6.60
CA ASP A 13 3.16 -15.77 7.60
C ASP A 13 4.22 -14.86 6.98
N ASP A 14 4.95 -14.12 7.80
CA ASP A 14 6.13 -13.39 7.34
C ASP A 14 7.32 -14.34 7.28
N VAL A 15 7.49 -14.95 6.11
CA VAL A 15 8.56 -15.91 5.84
C VAL A 15 9.93 -15.23 5.87
N GLU A 16 10.01 -13.95 5.52
CA GLU A 16 11.28 -13.22 5.50
C GLU A 16 11.82 -12.97 6.92
N LEU A 17 10.92 -12.78 7.88
CA LEU A 17 11.26 -12.54 9.28
C LEU A 17 11.06 -13.76 10.20
N GLY A 18 10.49 -14.85 9.69
CA GLY A 18 10.13 -16.03 10.48
C GLY A 18 9.03 -15.77 11.51
N ILE A 19 8.12 -14.82 11.23
CA ILE A 19 7.06 -14.40 12.17
C ILE A 19 5.72 -15.00 11.74
N LYS A 20 5.07 -15.71 12.66
CA LYS A 20 3.73 -16.26 12.45
C LYS A 20 2.67 -15.17 12.56
N ARG A 21 1.79 -15.09 11.57
CA ARG A 21 0.63 -14.20 11.62
C ARG A 21 -0.39 -14.74 12.63
N THR A 22 -0.92 -13.87 13.48
CA THR A 22 -1.92 -14.24 14.49
C THR A 22 -3.31 -13.72 14.18
N SER A 23 -3.42 -12.71 13.32
CA SER A 23 -4.67 -12.08 12.91
C SER A 23 -5.26 -12.74 11.66
N LYS A 24 -6.59 -12.70 11.53
CA LYS A 24 -7.26 -13.03 10.26
C LYS A 24 -7.08 -11.90 9.25
N LEU A 25 -7.08 -12.27 7.97
CA LEU A 25 -7.20 -11.34 6.85
C LEU A 25 -8.67 -11.04 6.60
N GLU A 26 -9.05 -9.77 6.71
CA GLU A 26 -10.39 -9.30 6.32
C GLU A 26 -10.40 -8.93 4.83
N TYR A 27 -11.42 -9.38 4.09
CA TYR A 27 -11.71 -8.85 2.77
C TYR A 27 -13.22 -8.68 2.56
N ARG A 28 -13.59 -7.71 1.74
CA ARG A 28 -14.99 -7.33 1.48
C ARG A 28 -15.27 -7.35 -0.01
N ILE A 29 -16.48 -7.77 -0.37
CA ILE A 29 -16.93 -7.79 -1.76
C ILE A 29 -18.24 -7.05 -1.96
N SER A 30 -18.37 -6.39 -3.11
CA SER A 30 -19.65 -5.97 -3.69
C SER A 30 -19.84 -6.58 -5.07
N TYR A 31 -21.06 -7.00 -5.39
CA TYR A 31 -21.48 -7.27 -6.77
C TYR A 31 -22.99 -7.13 -6.88
N ASP A 32 -23.52 -6.89 -8.08
CA ASP A 32 -24.95 -6.90 -8.33
C ASP A 32 -25.36 -8.27 -8.88
N ASP A 33 -26.15 -9.03 -8.13
CA ASP A 33 -26.53 -10.41 -8.48
C ASP A 33 -27.54 -10.51 -9.64
N GLU A 34 -28.07 -9.37 -10.10
CA GLU A 34 -28.90 -9.28 -11.31
C GLU A 34 -28.07 -9.12 -12.59
N LYS A 35 -26.76 -8.86 -12.47
CA LYS A 35 -25.86 -8.63 -13.60
C LYS A 35 -25.07 -9.88 -13.98
N ASP A 36 -24.70 -9.96 -15.25
CA ASP A 36 -23.77 -10.97 -15.75
C ASP A 36 -22.32 -10.51 -15.52
N ILE A 37 -21.74 -10.91 -14.38
CA ILE A 37 -20.42 -10.47 -13.92
C ILE A 37 -19.31 -10.87 -14.91
N LYS A 38 -18.49 -9.89 -15.30
CA LYS A 38 -17.45 -9.99 -16.34
C LYS A 38 -16.02 -10.02 -15.83
N ALA A 39 -15.77 -9.57 -14.60
CA ALA A 39 -14.42 -9.56 -14.01
C ALA A 39 -14.47 -9.51 -12.48
N ILE A 40 -13.35 -9.90 -11.86
CA ILE A 40 -13.03 -9.62 -10.45
C ILE A 40 -12.10 -8.40 -10.43
N VAL A 41 -12.50 -7.36 -9.70
CA VAL A 41 -11.77 -6.09 -9.61
C VAL A 41 -11.32 -5.85 -8.18
N PHE A 42 -10.02 -5.84 -7.95
CA PHE A 42 -9.42 -5.42 -6.70
C PHE A 42 -9.11 -3.92 -6.79
N ILE A 43 -9.85 -3.14 -6.01
CA ILE A 43 -9.44 -1.76 -5.71
C ILE A 43 -8.53 -1.88 -4.49
N VAL A 44 -7.23 -1.74 -4.73
CA VAL A 44 -6.23 -1.90 -3.68
C VAL A 44 -6.25 -0.65 -2.82
N GLY A 45 -6.33 -0.78 -1.48
CA GLY A 45 -6.38 0.39 -0.60
C GLY A 45 -4.99 0.85 -0.14
N GLY A 46 -4.73 2.15 -0.17
CA GLY A 46 -3.42 2.73 0.04
C GLY A 46 -3.17 3.15 1.46
N PHE A 47 -2.06 3.86 1.66
CA PHE A 47 -1.80 4.49 2.95
C PHE A 47 -2.86 5.57 3.22
N GLY A 48 -3.69 5.34 4.23
CA GLY A 48 -4.80 6.25 4.55
C GLY A 48 -6.16 5.80 4.04
N ALA A 49 -6.25 4.70 3.27
CA ALA A 49 -7.54 4.08 2.96
C ALA A 49 -8.29 3.66 4.25
N ASN A 50 -7.56 3.41 5.33
CA ASN A 50 -8.12 3.12 6.64
C ASN A 50 -8.65 4.36 7.39
N ALA A 51 -8.45 5.59 6.87
CA ALA A 51 -8.82 6.82 7.58
C ALA A 51 -10.33 6.92 7.84
N ASN A 52 -11.13 6.43 6.90
CA ASN A 52 -12.59 6.33 7.01
C ASN A 52 -13.10 5.16 6.16
N ILE A 53 -13.50 4.07 6.83
CA ILE A 53 -13.91 2.84 6.16
C ILE A 53 -15.22 3.01 5.39
N SER A 54 -16.10 3.93 5.82
CA SER A 54 -17.36 4.18 5.09
C SER A 54 -17.11 4.76 3.70
N PHE A 55 -16.08 5.59 3.53
CA PHE A 55 -15.72 6.13 2.21
C PHE A 55 -15.13 5.05 1.30
N LEU A 56 -14.29 4.18 1.88
CA LEU A 56 -13.75 3.02 1.20
C LEU A 56 -14.88 2.09 0.73
N ASP A 57 -15.84 1.74 1.59
CA ASP A 57 -16.98 0.90 1.22
C ASP A 57 -17.85 1.56 0.12
N PHE A 58 -18.06 2.87 0.20
CA PHE A 58 -18.82 3.61 -0.81
C PHE A 58 -18.21 3.47 -2.21
N ASP A 59 -16.89 3.59 -2.36
CA ASP A 59 -16.24 3.48 -3.67
C ASP A 59 -16.35 2.04 -4.23
N ARG A 60 -16.21 1.01 -3.38
CA ARG A 60 -16.44 -0.40 -3.76
C ARG A 60 -17.86 -0.64 -4.27
N GLU A 61 -18.85 -0.19 -3.51
CA GLU A 61 -20.27 -0.32 -3.84
C GLU A 61 -20.63 0.46 -5.11
N TYR A 62 -20.07 1.66 -5.27
CA TYR A 62 -20.26 2.47 -6.46
C TYR A 62 -19.78 1.75 -7.72
N ILE A 63 -18.57 1.18 -7.70
CA ILE A 63 -18.04 0.46 -8.87
C ILE A 63 -18.88 -0.78 -9.18
N ALA A 64 -19.23 -1.59 -8.19
CA ALA A 64 -20.08 -2.77 -8.38
C ALA A 64 -21.48 -2.42 -8.92
N LYS A 65 -22.06 -1.29 -8.48
CA LYS A 65 -23.36 -0.83 -8.95
C LYS A 65 -23.31 -0.31 -10.39
N ASN A 66 -22.19 0.26 -10.84
CA ASN A 66 -22.10 0.89 -12.16
C ASN A 66 -21.50 -0.03 -13.25
N PHE A 67 -20.79 -1.09 -12.87
CA PHE A 67 -20.12 -1.99 -13.80
C PHE A 67 -20.50 -3.45 -13.54
N ASP A 68 -20.34 -4.31 -14.54
CA ASP A 68 -20.68 -5.74 -14.45
C ASP A 68 -19.51 -6.51 -13.82
N VAL A 69 -19.18 -6.21 -12.57
CA VAL A 69 -17.98 -6.75 -11.90
C VAL A 69 -18.28 -7.11 -10.44
N VAL A 70 -17.50 -8.04 -9.90
CA VAL A 70 -17.35 -8.16 -8.44
C VAL A 70 -16.15 -7.34 -8.01
N VAL A 71 -16.35 -6.45 -7.06
CA VAL A 71 -15.32 -5.54 -6.54
C VAL A 71 -14.88 -6.02 -5.18
N VAL A 72 -13.57 -6.11 -4.97
CA VAL A 72 -12.93 -6.66 -3.77
C VAL A 72 -12.05 -5.60 -3.12
N HIS A 73 -12.19 -5.44 -1.81
CA HIS A 73 -11.22 -4.74 -0.96
C HIS A 73 -10.57 -5.73 -0.01
N VAL A 74 -9.25 -5.70 0.08
CA VAL A 74 -8.47 -6.55 0.97
C VAL A 74 -7.84 -5.67 2.04
N PHE A 75 -8.15 -5.95 3.30
CA PHE A 75 -7.56 -5.27 4.46
C PHE A 75 -6.28 -6.00 4.82
N TYR A 76 -5.31 -5.90 3.92
CA TYR A 76 -4.04 -6.63 3.94
C TYR A 76 -3.18 -6.30 5.17
N HIS A 77 -2.14 -7.08 5.40
CA HIS A 77 -1.21 -6.87 6.51
C HIS A 77 -0.62 -5.45 6.51
N CYS A 78 -0.80 -4.72 7.61
CA CYS A 78 -0.42 -3.31 7.76
C CYS A 78 -1.25 -2.33 6.91
N PHE A 79 -2.47 -2.69 6.51
CA PHE A 79 -3.45 -1.79 5.88
C PHE A 79 -3.70 -0.53 6.74
N CYS A 80 -3.71 -0.70 8.05
CA CYS A 80 -3.95 0.37 9.02
C CYS A 80 -2.65 1.14 9.32
N ALA A 81 -2.12 1.87 8.34
CA ALA A 81 -0.85 2.61 8.47
C ALA A 81 -1.03 4.13 8.73
N ARG A 82 -2.27 4.62 8.84
CA ARG A 82 -2.60 6.03 9.11
C ARG A 82 -3.70 6.15 10.17
N GLN A 83 -3.90 7.36 10.71
CA GLN A 83 -4.95 7.59 11.70
C GLN A 83 -6.33 7.30 11.10
N SER A 84 -7.20 6.69 11.90
CA SER A 84 -8.57 6.38 11.53
C SER A 84 -9.57 6.96 12.51
N ILE A 85 -10.74 7.34 11.99
CA ILE A 85 -11.91 7.63 12.83
C ILE A 85 -12.59 6.34 13.31
N ASP A 86 -12.33 5.22 12.64
CA ASP A 86 -12.87 3.91 12.97
C ASP A 86 -11.91 3.20 13.92
N GLN A 87 -12.30 3.07 15.20
CA GLN A 87 -11.42 2.58 16.26
C GLN A 87 -10.83 1.17 16.00
N LYS A 88 -11.56 0.30 15.28
CA LYS A 88 -11.07 -1.04 14.86
C LYS A 88 -9.82 -0.94 13.96
N TYR A 89 -9.73 0.12 13.16
CA TYR A 89 -8.70 0.34 12.14
C TYR A 89 -7.75 1.48 12.50
N ASN A 90 -7.80 1.96 13.74
CA ASN A 90 -6.99 3.08 14.22
C ASN A 90 -5.70 2.56 14.90
N PRO A 91 -4.51 2.91 14.38
CA PRO A 91 -3.24 2.57 15.01
C PRO A 91 -3.02 3.35 16.31
N LYS A 92 -2.10 2.87 17.15
CA LYS A 92 -1.71 3.54 18.40
C LYS A 92 -0.44 4.36 18.20
N LEU A 93 -0.37 5.54 18.81
CA LEU A 93 0.85 6.34 18.87
C LEU A 93 1.61 5.94 20.15
N ILE A 94 2.79 5.35 20.00
CA ILE A 94 3.59 4.87 21.13
C ILE A 94 5.00 5.45 21.04
N PRO A 95 5.43 6.31 21.97
CA PRO A 95 6.81 6.78 21.99
C PRO A 95 7.76 5.66 22.43
N ASN A 96 8.93 5.60 21.83
CA ASN A 96 10.04 4.77 22.32
C ASN A 96 10.80 5.50 23.45
N GLN A 97 11.86 4.87 23.97
CA GLN A 97 12.63 5.45 25.08
C GLN A 97 13.30 6.78 24.69
N ASP A 98 13.89 6.86 23.50
CA ASP A 98 14.56 8.08 23.01
C ASP A 98 13.54 9.23 22.82
N ASP A 99 12.35 8.92 22.30
CA ASP A 99 11.26 9.88 22.16
C ASP A 99 10.85 10.44 23.54
N LEU A 100 10.70 9.57 24.54
CA LEU A 100 10.36 9.97 25.92
C LEU A 100 11.44 10.85 26.55
N GLU A 101 12.72 10.52 26.36
CA GLU A 101 13.84 11.32 26.85
C GLU A 101 13.86 12.71 26.20
N ARG A 102 13.70 12.76 24.87
CA ARG A 102 13.63 14.00 24.09
C ARG A 102 12.47 14.88 24.55
N VAL A 103 11.26 14.31 24.67
CA VAL A 103 10.07 15.04 25.09
C VAL A 103 10.21 15.55 26.52
N ASN A 104 10.75 14.75 27.45
CA ASN A 104 11.01 15.22 28.81
C ASN A 104 12.04 16.37 28.85
N GLY A 105 13.05 16.35 27.99
CA GLY A 105 13.97 17.47 27.80
C GLY A 105 13.26 18.73 27.30
N ILE A 106 12.40 18.59 26.28
CA ILE A 106 11.57 19.68 25.75
C ILE A 106 10.68 20.28 26.83
N LEU A 107 9.97 19.45 27.60
CA LEU A 107 9.07 19.90 28.66
C LEU A 107 9.81 20.74 29.70
N LYS A 108 11.03 20.35 30.10
CA LYS A 108 11.87 21.16 30.99
C LYS A 108 12.19 22.52 30.39
N ASN A 109 12.59 22.57 29.12
CA ASN A 109 12.99 23.80 28.43
C ASN A 109 11.83 24.79 28.25
N ILE A 110 10.59 24.30 28.12
CA ILE A 110 9.40 25.14 27.98
C ILE A 110 8.66 25.37 29.30
N ASN A 111 9.30 25.14 30.46
CA ASN A 111 8.72 25.31 31.80
C ASN A 111 7.47 24.43 32.07
N LEU A 112 7.43 23.24 31.49
CA LEU A 112 6.41 22.19 31.71
C LEU A 112 7.01 20.91 32.32
N GLY A 113 8.20 20.99 32.94
CA GLY A 113 8.91 19.81 33.49
C GLY A 113 8.17 19.05 34.60
N HIS A 114 7.07 19.59 35.14
CA HIS A 114 6.23 18.92 36.13
C HIS A 114 5.30 17.84 35.55
N LEU A 115 5.10 17.80 34.22
CA LEU A 115 4.13 16.91 33.59
C LEU A 115 4.61 15.45 33.40
N SER A 116 5.93 15.21 33.37
CA SER A 116 6.59 13.90 33.16
C SER A 116 5.91 12.98 32.13
N VAL A 117 6.47 12.89 30.92
CA VAL A 117 5.89 12.03 29.87
C VAL A 117 6.22 10.55 30.05
N ASN A 118 5.25 9.69 29.75
CA ASN A 118 5.37 8.25 29.61
C ASN A 118 4.51 7.77 28.43
N LYS A 119 4.44 6.45 28.20
CA LYS A 119 3.70 5.87 27.07
C LYS A 119 2.18 6.11 27.15
N ASP A 120 1.62 6.25 28.35
CA ASP A 120 0.17 6.35 28.56
C ASP A 120 -0.35 7.78 28.40
N ASN A 121 0.48 8.79 28.67
CA ASN A 121 0.08 10.19 28.62
C ASN A 121 0.68 10.98 27.44
N PHE A 122 1.49 10.34 26.58
CA PHE A 122 2.19 11.01 25.48
C PHE A 122 1.24 11.81 24.57
N GLU A 123 0.17 11.19 24.08
CA GLU A 123 -0.80 11.86 23.20
C GLU A 123 -1.47 13.06 23.89
N GLN A 124 -1.73 12.95 25.20
CA GLN A 124 -2.39 13.99 26.01
C GLN A 124 -1.46 15.18 26.29
N ILE A 125 -0.14 14.98 26.23
CA ILE A 125 0.85 16.03 26.45
C ILE A 125 1.04 16.91 25.21
N ILE A 126 0.81 16.38 24.00
CA ILE A 126 1.02 17.14 22.74
C ILE A 126 0.22 18.46 22.72
N PRO A 127 -1.09 18.49 23.03
CA PRO A 127 -1.84 19.76 23.08
C PRO A 127 -1.30 20.75 24.12
N LEU A 128 -0.74 20.27 25.23
CA LEU A 128 -0.15 21.13 26.27
C LEU A 128 1.15 21.78 25.79
N ILE A 129 1.98 21.02 25.07
CA ILE A 129 3.18 21.54 24.40
C ILE A 129 2.77 22.63 23.41
N GLU A 130 1.79 22.35 22.53
CA GLU A 130 1.31 23.31 21.54
C GLU A 130 0.80 24.59 22.20
N GLN A 131 -0.04 24.49 23.23
CA GLN A 131 -0.57 25.63 23.95
C GLN A 131 0.56 26.50 24.54
N LYS A 132 1.61 25.88 25.09
CA LYS A 132 2.74 26.61 25.67
C LYS A 132 3.58 27.30 24.59
N VAL A 133 3.87 26.62 23.49
CA VAL A 133 4.59 27.20 22.34
C VAL A 133 3.83 28.41 21.78
N ASN A 134 2.52 28.30 21.60
CA ASN A 134 1.71 29.40 21.09
C ASN A 134 1.72 30.62 22.02
N LYS A 135 1.71 30.42 23.34
CA LYS A 135 1.90 31.53 24.30
C LYS A 135 3.29 32.17 24.19
N MET A 136 4.33 31.38 23.95
CA MET A 136 5.68 31.90 23.75
C MET A 136 5.78 32.72 22.45
N LYS A 137 5.13 32.27 21.37
CA LYS A 137 5.00 33.02 20.10
C LYS A 137 4.30 34.36 20.30
N GLN A 138 3.14 34.35 20.97
CA GLN A 138 2.37 35.58 21.27
C GLN A 138 3.17 36.58 22.14
N ALA A 139 4.06 36.07 22.99
CA ALA A 139 4.96 36.90 23.80
C ALA A 139 6.23 37.35 23.06
N GLY A 140 6.40 36.99 21.78
CA GLY A 140 7.59 37.32 20.99
C GLY A 140 8.86 36.61 21.44
N LEU A 141 8.75 35.52 22.21
CA LEU A 141 9.89 34.78 22.76
C LEU A 141 10.49 33.78 21.76
N VAL A 142 9.71 33.38 20.77
CA VAL A 142 10.10 32.47 19.69
C VAL A 142 9.44 32.92 18.39
N ASP A 143 10.04 32.53 17.26
CA ASP A 143 9.52 32.87 15.94
C ASP A 143 8.16 32.21 15.67
N GLU A 144 7.28 32.91 14.93
CA GLU A 144 5.93 32.41 14.62
C GLU A 144 5.96 31.13 13.78
N SER A 145 6.97 30.94 12.94
CA SER A 145 7.15 29.75 12.11
C SER A 145 7.74 28.55 12.87
N GLN A 146 8.35 28.78 14.04
CA GLN A 146 9.06 27.73 14.77
C GLN A 146 8.09 26.66 15.31
N LYS A 147 8.45 25.39 15.16
CA LYS A 147 7.68 24.24 15.65
C LYS A 147 8.56 23.31 16.47
N ILE A 148 7.98 22.72 17.51
CA ILE A 148 8.64 21.64 18.25
C ILE A 148 8.50 20.34 17.47
N GLU A 149 9.63 19.71 17.19
CA GLU A 149 9.68 18.41 16.55
C GLU A 149 9.61 17.29 17.57
N LEU A 150 8.57 16.46 17.45
CA LEU A 150 8.29 15.28 18.24
C LEU A 150 8.35 14.04 17.34
N SER A 151 8.48 12.86 17.92
CA SER A 151 8.45 11.59 17.22
C SER A 151 7.75 10.50 18.03
N CYS A 152 7.14 9.53 17.35
CA CYS A 152 6.61 8.32 17.97
C CYS A 152 6.49 7.16 16.96
N ASP A 153 6.38 5.94 17.48
CA ASP A 153 5.96 4.79 16.67
C ASP A 153 4.46 4.83 16.47
N PHE A 154 4.03 4.37 15.30
CA PHE A 154 2.65 4.21 14.89
C PHE A 154 2.40 2.72 14.75
N ILE A 155 1.71 2.11 15.73
CA ILE A 155 1.54 0.67 15.82
C ILE A 155 0.19 0.27 15.22
N PRO A 156 0.16 -0.39 14.05
CA PRO A 156 -1.08 -0.91 13.48
C PRO A 156 -1.80 -1.87 14.45
N PRO A 157 -3.14 -1.96 14.41
CA PRO A 157 -3.89 -2.96 15.15
C PRO A 157 -3.53 -4.40 14.71
N ASN A 158 -4.08 -5.38 15.41
CA ASN A 158 -4.00 -6.81 15.06
C ASN A 158 -2.59 -7.43 15.08
N GLY A 159 -1.61 -6.76 15.70
CA GLY A 159 -0.22 -7.20 15.72
C GLY A 159 0.50 -7.01 14.38
N ASP A 160 -0.09 -6.20 13.48
CA ASP A 160 0.51 -5.89 12.19
C ASP A 160 1.69 -4.93 12.32
N TYR A 161 2.55 -4.95 11.30
CA TYR A 161 3.74 -4.12 11.20
C TYR A 161 4.13 -3.96 9.73
N GLN A 162 5.00 -3.01 9.43
CA GLN A 162 5.38 -2.72 8.07
C GLN A 162 6.38 -3.75 7.53
N ASN A 163 5.87 -4.82 6.92
CA ASN A 163 6.65 -5.74 6.07
C ASN A 163 6.98 -5.08 4.70
N TYR A 164 6.10 -4.20 4.22
CA TYR A 164 6.14 -3.49 2.94
C TYR A 164 6.07 -4.41 1.70
N GLY A 165 4.86 -4.65 1.21
CA GLY A 165 4.61 -5.20 -0.13
C GLY A 165 4.40 -6.72 -0.16
N ILE A 166 5.31 -7.53 0.37
CA ILE A 166 5.30 -8.99 0.16
C ILE A 166 4.08 -9.66 0.79
N MET A 167 3.89 -9.52 2.10
CA MET A 167 2.71 -10.08 2.77
C MET A 167 1.42 -9.48 2.22
N ALA A 168 1.44 -8.18 1.95
CA ALA A 168 0.28 -7.47 1.41
C ALA A 168 -0.13 -8.00 0.03
N ALA A 169 0.82 -8.28 -0.87
CA ALA A 169 0.55 -8.82 -2.19
C ALA A 169 0.03 -10.28 -2.10
N ILE A 170 0.61 -11.09 -1.21
CA ILE A 170 0.14 -12.46 -0.96
C ILE A 170 -1.29 -12.47 -0.39
N ASP A 171 -1.62 -11.54 0.51
CA ASP A 171 -2.97 -11.39 1.06
C ASP A 171 -4.03 -11.20 -0.04
N HIS A 172 -3.72 -10.45 -1.10
CA HIS A 172 -4.65 -10.27 -2.22
C HIS A 172 -4.89 -11.57 -2.99
N ILE A 173 -3.84 -12.37 -3.20
CA ILE A 173 -3.98 -13.67 -3.88
C ILE A 173 -4.73 -14.67 -2.99
N ASN A 174 -4.48 -14.69 -1.68
CA ASN A 174 -5.24 -15.55 -0.76
C ASN A 174 -6.72 -15.14 -0.67
N ALA A 175 -7.02 -13.84 -0.70
CA ALA A 175 -8.40 -13.36 -0.80
C ALA A 175 -9.06 -13.78 -2.12
N LEU A 176 -8.34 -13.73 -3.26
CA LEU A 176 -8.83 -14.26 -4.54
C LEU A 176 -9.15 -15.75 -4.46
N LYS A 177 -8.23 -16.57 -3.93
CA LYS A 177 -8.40 -18.03 -3.81
C LYS A 177 -9.60 -18.39 -2.95
N ASP A 178 -9.78 -17.73 -1.80
CA ASP A 178 -10.96 -17.94 -0.96
C ASP A 178 -12.26 -17.47 -1.65
N LEU A 179 -12.22 -16.32 -2.34
CA LEU A 179 -13.37 -15.79 -3.08
C LEU A 179 -13.86 -16.80 -4.13
N VAL A 180 -12.98 -17.32 -4.99
CA VAL A 180 -13.39 -18.26 -6.05
C VAL A 180 -13.82 -19.62 -5.51
N LYS A 181 -13.30 -20.03 -4.34
CA LYS A 181 -13.76 -21.23 -3.62
C LYS A 181 -15.20 -21.06 -3.13
N ARG A 182 -15.55 -19.89 -2.60
CA ARG A 182 -16.92 -19.55 -2.14
C ARG A 182 -17.89 -19.31 -3.29
N PHE A 183 -17.39 -18.75 -4.39
CA PHE A 183 -18.17 -18.41 -5.58
C PHE A 183 -17.53 -19.05 -6.82
N PRO A 184 -17.72 -20.36 -7.04
CA PRO A 184 -17.11 -21.07 -8.17
C PRO A 184 -17.44 -20.47 -9.54
N LYS A 185 -18.59 -19.79 -9.67
CA LYS A 185 -18.99 -19.05 -10.87
C LYS A 185 -18.06 -17.88 -11.25
N PHE A 186 -17.19 -17.44 -10.34
CA PHE A 186 -16.21 -16.37 -10.60
C PHE A 186 -14.83 -16.92 -10.99
N ALA A 187 -14.62 -18.24 -10.95
CA ALA A 187 -13.29 -18.83 -11.05
C ALA A 187 -12.57 -18.58 -12.39
N ASP A 188 -13.32 -18.45 -13.50
CA ASP A 188 -12.79 -18.19 -14.84
C ASP A 188 -12.81 -16.71 -15.26
N LEU A 189 -13.28 -15.83 -14.37
CA LEU A 189 -13.34 -14.40 -14.66
C LEU A 189 -11.94 -13.78 -14.68
N PRO A 190 -11.68 -12.81 -15.58
CA PRO A 190 -10.49 -11.98 -15.55
C PRO A 190 -10.30 -11.27 -14.21
N LYS A 191 -9.04 -11.14 -13.76
CA LYS A 191 -8.67 -10.47 -12.51
C LYS A 191 -7.94 -9.16 -12.78
N ILE A 192 -8.49 -8.06 -12.27
CA ILE A 192 -7.96 -6.71 -12.45
C ILE A 192 -7.58 -6.16 -11.07
N TYR A 193 -6.40 -5.55 -10.97
CA TYR A 193 -5.91 -4.91 -9.74
C TYR A 193 -5.55 -3.45 -10.04
N GLY A 194 -5.86 -2.53 -9.14
CA GLY A 194 -5.47 -1.15 -9.35
C GLY A 194 -5.67 -0.21 -8.18
N GLY A 195 -5.06 0.96 -8.30
CA GLY A 195 -5.13 2.05 -7.34
C GLY A 195 -3.99 3.07 -7.51
N GLY A 196 -3.98 4.08 -6.63
CA GLY A 196 -2.99 5.15 -6.58
C GLY A 196 -1.81 4.94 -5.63
N SER A 197 -0.63 5.49 -5.96
CA SER A 197 0.54 5.53 -5.08
C SER A 197 0.99 4.13 -4.62
N TYR A 198 0.95 3.84 -3.32
CA TYR A 198 1.27 2.51 -2.77
C TYR A 198 0.39 1.40 -3.36
N GLU A 199 -0.86 1.71 -3.71
CA GLU A 199 -1.82 0.75 -4.28
C GLU A 199 -1.43 0.34 -5.70
N GLY A 200 -0.98 1.30 -6.50
CA GLY A 200 -0.46 1.07 -7.85
C GLY A 200 0.83 0.25 -7.81
N TYR A 201 1.73 0.57 -6.86
CA TYR A 201 2.90 -0.27 -6.58
C TYR A 201 2.51 -1.71 -6.21
N LEU A 202 1.55 -1.86 -5.30
CA LEU A 202 1.14 -3.18 -4.83
C LEU A 202 0.46 -3.98 -5.95
N SER A 203 -0.34 -3.34 -6.81
CA SER A 203 -0.96 -3.96 -7.99
C SER A 203 0.10 -4.48 -8.97
N LEU A 204 1.16 -3.70 -9.21
CA LEU A 204 2.30 -4.13 -10.03
C LEU A 204 3.10 -5.27 -9.36
N LEU A 205 3.27 -5.22 -8.03
CA LEU A 205 3.94 -6.28 -7.28
C LEU A 205 3.14 -7.59 -7.28
N ILE A 206 1.81 -7.53 -7.17
CA ILE A 206 0.92 -8.69 -7.32
C ILE A 206 1.10 -9.32 -8.71
N ALA A 207 1.10 -8.50 -9.77
CA ALA A 207 1.37 -8.96 -11.14
C ALA A 207 2.75 -9.60 -11.29
N LYS A 208 3.75 -9.14 -10.54
CA LYS A 208 5.07 -9.75 -10.50
C LYS A 208 5.04 -11.11 -9.80
N ILE A 209 4.50 -11.21 -8.59
CA ILE A 209 4.65 -12.44 -7.79
C ILE A 209 3.66 -13.55 -8.19
N ALA A 210 2.53 -13.19 -8.80
CA ALA A 210 1.48 -14.13 -9.19
C ALA A 210 0.93 -13.81 -10.59
N PRO A 211 1.77 -13.77 -11.64
CA PRO A 211 1.38 -13.26 -12.96
C PRO A 211 0.23 -14.05 -13.59
N TRP A 212 0.03 -15.32 -13.25
CA TRP A 212 -1.09 -16.14 -13.75
C TRP A 212 -2.45 -15.80 -13.12
N TYR A 213 -2.46 -15.01 -12.05
CA TYR A 213 -3.69 -14.50 -11.41
C TYR A 213 -3.99 -13.03 -11.72
N VAL A 214 -3.31 -12.44 -12.72
CA VAL A 214 -3.46 -11.04 -13.09
C VAL A 214 -3.65 -10.86 -14.59
N ASP A 215 -4.82 -10.37 -14.98
CA ASP A 215 -5.18 -10.07 -16.36
C ASP A 215 -5.04 -8.60 -16.72
N GLY A 216 -5.25 -7.71 -15.74
CA GLY A 216 -5.18 -6.27 -15.93
C GLY A 216 -4.64 -5.55 -14.69
N VAL A 217 -3.84 -4.50 -14.93
CA VAL A 217 -3.35 -3.58 -13.90
C VAL A 217 -3.71 -2.15 -14.28
N ILE A 218 -4.35 -1.43 -13.36
CA ILE A 218 -4.69 -0.01 -13.48
C ILE A 218 -3.93 0.76 -12.39
N ASP A 219 -2.88 1.46 -12.77
CA ASP A 219 -1.94 2.12 -11.86
C ASP A 219 -2.04 3.65 -11.96
N ASN A 220 -1.86 4.35 -10.85
CA ASN A 220 -1.67 5.79 -10.81
C ASN A 220 -0.51 6.12 -9.87
N SER A 221 0.57 6.72 -10.38
CA SER A 221 1.71 7.16 -9.58
C SER A 221 2.39 6.06 -8.73
N GLY A 222 2.22 4.77 -9.05
CA GLY A 222 2.87 3.70 -8.30
C GLY A 222 4.39 3.77 -8.37
N VAL A 223 5.08 3.54 -7.26
CA VAL A 223 6.55 3.46 -7.29
C VAL A 223 7.00 2.19 -8.02
N CYS A 224 8.10 2.27 -8.78
CA CYS A 224 8.68 1.09 -9.46
C CYS A 224 9.85 0.49 -8.66
N LEU A 225 10.47 1.31 -7.81
CA LEU A 225 11.52 0.97 -6.87
C LEU A 225 11.02 1.30 -5.45
N PRO A 226 11.19 0.42 -4.46
CA PRO A 226 10.66 0.62 -3.12
C PRO A 226 11.23 1.87 -2.44
N PHE A 227 10.39 2.64 -1.77
CA PHE A 227 10.85 3.78 -0.99
C PHE A 227 11.37 3.30 0.37
N LEU A 228 12.69 3.35 0.55
CA LEU A 228 13.36 2.79 1.73
C LEU A 228 12.85 3.36 3.06
N ALA A 229 12.41 4.61 3.13
CA ALA A 229 11.88 5.18 4.38
C ALA A 229 10.62 4.43 4.86
N CYS A 230 9.77 3.96 3.95
CA CYS A 230 8.62 3.12 4.32
C CYS A 230 9.06 1.74 4.84
N ILE A 231 10.26 1.25 4.49
CA ILE A 231 10.78 -0.05 4.93
C ILE A 231 11.65 0.07 6.19
N LEU A 232 12.42 1.14 6.33
CA LEU A 232 13.46 1.29 7.35
C LEU A 232 13.12 2.35 8.41
N GLY A 233 12.29 3.34 8.06
CA GLY A 233 11.78 4.35 8.99
C GLY A 233 12.87 4.99 9.87
N ARG A 234 12.88 4.64 11.16
CA ARG A 234 13.82 5.17 12.16
C ARG A 234 15.28 4.93 11.82
N GLU A 235 15.61 3.81 11.19
CA GLU A 235 16.99 3.51 10.76
C GLU A 235 17.51 4.53 9.74
N MET A 236 16.61 5.25 9.06
CA MET A 236 16.93 6.34 8.15
C MET A 236 16.68 7.73 8.75
N ASN A 237 16.23 7.81 10.01
CA ASN A 237 15.76 9.03 10.65
C ASN A 237 14.72 9.80 9.81
N GLN A 238 13.87 9.06 9.08
CA GLN A 238 12.88 9.64 8.17
C GLN A 238 11.49 9.11 8.53
N GLY A 239 10.67 9.99 9.11
CA GLY A 239 9.26 9.70 9.38
C GLY A 239 8.48 9.49 8.08
N GLU A 240 7.57 8.52 8.07
CA GLU A 240 6.77 8.20 6.88
C GLU A 240 5.68 9.24 6.61
N PHE A 241 5.22 9.89 7.66
CA PHE A 241 4.28 10.99 7.63
C PHE A 241 4.40 11.78 8.94
N TYR A 242 3.71 12.91 9.03
CA TYR A 242 3.67 13.69 10.25
C TYR A 242 2.28 14.27 10.51
N PHE A 243 1.96 14.44 11.78
CA PHE A 243 0.89 15.36 12.19
C PHE A 243 1.49 16.73 12.45
N GLU A 244 0.76 17.77 12.10
CA GLU A 244 1.23 19.13 12.24
C GLU A 244 0.20 20.01 12.93
N GLY A 245 0.63 20.67 14.00
CA GLY A 245 -0.09 21.75 14.63
C GLY A 245 0.56 23.10 14.36
N SER A 246 -0.03 24.12 14.99
CA SER A 246 0.51 25.48 15.03
C SER A 246 1.83 25.58 15.81
N GLY A 247 2.03 24.73 16.81
CA GLY A 247 3.21 24.73 17.69
C GLY A 247 4.12 23.51 17.58
N TYR A 248 3.73 22.47 16.84
CA TYR A 248 4.49 21.21 16.78
C TYR A 248 4.40 20.52 15.42
N ARG A 249 5.37 19.63 15.18
CA ARG A 249 5.33 18.61 14.14
C ARG A 249 5.68 17.27 14.76
N LEU A 250 4.79 16.28 14.64
CA LEU A 250 4.98 14.93 15.16
C LEU A 250 5.29 13.98 14.01
N TYR A 251 6.55 13.57 13.91
CA TYR A 251 6.99 12.57 12.94
C TYR A 251 6.57 11.16 13.37
N CYS A 252 5.87 10.46 12.48
CA CYS A 252 5.34 9.13 12.74
C CYS A 252 6.15 8.07 11.99
N PHE A 253 6.51 7.01 12.71
CA PHE A 253 7.21 5.85 12.16
C PHE A 253 6.31 4.63 12.27
N VAL A 254 5.85 4.05 11.15
CA VAL A 254 5.02 2.84 11.23
C VAL A 254 5.88 1.72 11.82
N TYR A 255 5.35 1.01 12.80
CA TYR A 255 6.09 -0.03 13.50
C TYR A 255 6.59 -1.10 12.53
N LYS A 256 7.84 -1.53 12.70
CA LYS A 256 8.52 -2.51 11.85
C LYS A 256 9.64 -3.22 12.58
N TYR A 257 9.94 -4.44 12.14
CA TYR A 257 11.08 -5.22 12.65
C TYR A 257 12.37 -4.99 11.85
N TRP A 258 12.24 -4.59 10.58
CA TRP A 258 13.36 -4.34 9.69
C TRP A 258 14.38 -3.38 10.28
N ASN A 259 15.66 -3.76 10.22
CA ASN A 259 16.77 -2.91 10.65
C ASN A 259 18.01 -3.07 9.75
N ARG A 260 19.03 -2.24 9.97
CA ARG A 260 20.31 -2.28 9.23
C ARG A 260 21.46 -2.90 10.01
N ASN A 261 21.17 -3.58 11.13
CA ASN A 261 22.17 -4.37 11.84
C ASN A 261 22.38 -5.71 11.14
N MET A 262 23.52 -5.88 10.46
CA MET A 262 23.88 -7.10 9.72
C MET A 262 23.95 -8.39 10.57
N ASN A 263 24.02 -8.29 11.90
CA ASN A 263 23.96 -9.45 12.81
C ASN A 263 22.53 -9.78 13.28
N SER A 264 21.54 -8.97 12.90
CA SER A 264 20.13 -9.17 13.25
C SER A 264 19.45 -10.16 12.30
N SER A 265 18.59 -11.02 12.83
CA SER A 265 17.68 -11.84 12.02
C SER A 265 16.66 -11.01 11.22
N TYR A 266 16.50 -9.72 11.56
CA TYR A 266 15.64 -8.77 10.86
C TYR A 266 16.43 -7.76 10.02
N TYR A 267 17.65 -8.11 9.61
CA TYR A 267 18.43 -7.29 8.70
C TYR A 267 17.73 -7.19 7.34
N PHE A 268 17.42 -5.96 6.90
CA PHE A 268 16.90 -5.71 5.57
C PHE A 268 18.06 -5.56 4.58
N GLY A 269 18.33 -6.59 3.78
CA GLY A 269 19.43 -6.62 2.81
C GLY A 269 19.00 -6.30 1.37
N ASP A 270 19.98 -6.36 0.46
CA ASP A 270 19.75 -6.14 -0.98
C ASP A 270 18.76 -7.16 -1.55
N ASP A 271 18.83 -8.41 -1.11
CA ASP A 271 17.92 -9.48 -1.54
C ASP A 271 16.45 -9.12 -1.25
N ASN A 272 16.18 -8.58 -0.05
CA ASN A 272 14.85 -8.13 0.38
C ASN A 272 14.38 -6.88 -0.40
N TYR A 273 15.31 -6.03 -0.82
CA TYR A 273 15.01 -4.88 -1.67
C TYR A 273 14.68 -5.30 -3.11
N LEU A 274 15.50 -6.19 -3.70
CA LEU A 274 15.36 -6.64 -5.08
C LEU A 274 14.04 -7.37 -5.33
N ILE A 275 13.56 -8.17 -4.37
CA ILE A 275 12.27 -8.85 -4.51
C ILE A 275 11.10 -7.85 -4.53
N ARG A 276 11.24 -6.71 -3.85
CA ARG A 276 10.24 -5.63 -3.83
C ARG A 276 10.35 -4.69 -5.03
N ALA A 277 11.45 -4.69 -5.77
CA ALA A 277 11.64 -3.88 -6.98
C ALA A 277 10.84 -4.43 -8.16
N VAL A 278 9.90 -3.63 -8.67
CA VAL A 278 9.11 -3.94 -9.88
C VAL A 278 9.95 -3.68 -11.12
N LEU A 279 10.68 -2.56 -11.15
CA LEU A 279 11.66 -2.27 -12.19
C LEU A 279 12.94 -3.07 -11.94
N ASN A 280 12.95 -4.31 -12.41
CA ASN A 280 14.12 -5.18 -12.42
C ASN A 280 14.06 -6.05 -13.68
N SER A 281 14.99 -5.83 -14.61
CA SER A 281 14.96 -6.45 -15.95
C SER A 281 14.97 -7.98 -15.91
N ASN A 282 15.78 -8.59 -15.03
CA ASN A 282 15.81 -10.04 -14.87
C ASN A 282 14.46 -10.57 -14.36
N HIS A 283 13.87 -9.89 -13.38
CA HIS A 283 12.57 -10.29 -12.84
C HIS A 283 11.44 -10.12 -13.87
N LEU A 284 11.48 -9.05 -14.67
CA LEU A 284 10.50 -8.81 -15.74
C LEU A 284 10.57 -9.89 -16.82
N GLN A 285 11.77 -10.36 -17.18
CA GLN A 285 11.94 -11.49 -18.11
C GLN A 285 11.37 -12.79 -17.55
N ILE A 286 11.63 -13.09 -16.27
CA ILE A 286 11.07 -14.28 -15.59
C ILE A 286 9.53 -14.19 -15.59
N GLN A 287 8.97 -13.04 -15.24
CA GLN A 287 7.54 -12.79 -15.24
C GLN A 287 6.92 -12.99 -16.63
N SER A 288 7.51 -12.40 -17.69
CA SER A 288 6.99 -12.49 -19.06
C SER A 288 7.06 -13.87 -19.66
N ASN A 289 8.07 -14.67 -19.27
CA ASN A 289 8.17 -16.06 -19.70
C ASN A 289 7.05 -16.92 -19.12
N LEU A 290 6.47 -16.52 -17.99
CA LEU A 290 5.36 -17.24 -17.34
C LEU A 290 3.99 -16.75 -17.83
N ASN A 291 3.76 -15.44 -17.89
CA ASN A 291 2.56 -14.85 -18.48
C ASN A 291 2.86 -13.51 -19.15
N LYS A 292 2.46 -13.38 -20.41
CA LYS A 292 2.60 -12.16 -21.22
C LYS A 292 1.28 -11.47 -21.57
N ASN A 293 0.17 -11.99 -21.05
CA ASN A 293 -1.18 -11.56 -21.44
C ASN A 293 -1.75 -10.46 -20.52
N THR A 294 -1.03 -10.05 -19.49
CA THR A 294 -1.42 -8.96 -18.59
C THR A 294 -1.44 -7.64 -19.35
N ILE A 295 -2.51 -6.86 -19.15
CA ILE A 295 -2.68 -5.53 -19.72
C ILE A 295 -2.32 -4.50 -18.64
N PHE A 296 -1.43 -3.56 -18.95
CA PHE A 296 -1.00 -2.51 -18.03
C PHE A 296 -1.44 -1.14 -18.53
N VAL A 297 -2.10 -0.36 -17.67
CA VAL A 297 -2.33 1.07 -17.89
C VAL A 297 -1.87 1.85 -16.67
N SER A 298 -1.14 2.94 -16.89
CA SER A 298 -0.66 3.81 -15.81
C SER A 298 -0.79 5.29 -16.14
N TYR A 299 -1.01 6.08 -15.09
CA TYR A 299 -0.94 7.55 -15.10
C TYR A 299 0.22 8.01 -14.21
N HIS A 300 1.03 8.94 -14.69
CA HIS A 300 2.18 9.44 -13.90
C HIS A 300 2.50 10.89 -14.24
N SER A 301 2.72 11.72 -13.22
CA SER A 301 3.20 13.11 -13.42
C SER A 301 4.69 13.14 -13.72
N ILE A 302 5.11 14.00 -14.66
CA ILE A 302 6.54 14.25 -14.87
C ILE A 302 7.19 15.01 -13.70
N GLN A 303 6.39 15.63 -12.84
CA GLN A 303 6.83 16.41 -11.67
C GLN A 303 6.75 15.60 -10.36
N ASP A 304 6.46 14.30 -10.44
CA ASP A 304 6.36 13.44 -9.27
C ASP A 304 7.73 13.24 -8.60
N MET A 305 7.96 13.97 -7.51
CA MET A 305 9.18 13.88 -6.71
C MET A 305 9.19 12.67 -5.75
N GLY A 306 8.02 12.09 -5.45
CA GLY A 306 7.87 10.94 -4.56
C GLY A 306 8.09 9.60 -5.30
N ALA A 307 7.76 9.57 -6.58
CA ALA A 307 7.95 8.43 -7.47
C ALA A 307 8.57 8.92 -8.80
N PRO A 308 9.91 8.91 -8.95
CA PRO A 308 10.56 9.47 -10.13
C PRO A 308 10.02 8.88 -11.44
N VAL A 309 9.52 9.76 -12.31
CA VAL A 309 8.85 9.39 -13.56
C VAL A 309 9.73 8.57 -14.50
N GLN A 310 11.05 8.77 -14.46
CA GLN A 310 12.02 8.03 -15.29
C GLN A 310 11.93 6.52 -15.05
N ASN A 311 11.75 6.10 -13.79
CA ASN A 311 11.59 4.69 -13.44
C ASN A 311 10.31 4.11 -14.05
N LYS A 312 9.22 4.89 -14.08
CA LYS A 312 7.96 4.48 -14.70
C LYS A 312 8.07 4.38 -16.22
N ILE A 313 8.73 5.36 -16.85
CA ILE A 313 9.01 5.34 -18.29
C ILE A 313 9.84 4.11 -18.67
N GLU A 314 10.88 3.80 -17.89
CA GLU A 314 11.72 2.62 -18.13
C GLU A 314 10.94 1.32 -17.96
N LEU A 315 10.14 1.19 -16.89
CA LEU A 315 9.28 0.03 -16.66
C LEU A 315 8.34 -0.23 -17.85
N TYR A 316 7.67 0.81 -18.33
CA TYR A 316 6.71 0.67 -19.44
C TYR A 316 7.39 0.40 -20.79
N LYS A 317 8.61 0.90 -21.01
CA LYS A 317 9.43 0.48 -22.16
C LYS A 317 9.75 -1.01 -22.08
N CYS A 318 10.21 -1.50 -20.92
CA CYS A 318 10.47 -2.93 -20.73
C CYS A 318 9.21 -3.78 -20.96
N TYR A 319 8.05 -3.37 -20.45
CA TYR A 319 6.81 -4.09 -20.71
C TYR A 319 6.47 -4.17 -22.21
N GLN A 320 6.60 -3.06 -22.93
CA GLN A 320 6.35 -3.03 -24.37
C GLN A 320 7.35 -3.90 -25.15
N GLU A 321 8.64 -3.86 -24.80
CA GLU A 321 9.69 -4.70 -25.40
C GLU A 321 9.47 -6.20 -25.14
N LEU A 322 8.95 -6.55 -23.96
CA LEU A 322 8.58 -7.92 -23.60
C LEU A 322 7.24 -8.37 -24.22
N GLY A 323 6.55 -7.49 -24.94
CA GLY A 323 5.35 -7.80 -25.71
C GLY A 323 4.03 -7.70 -24.94
N TYR A 324 4.01 -7.02 -23.79
CA TYR A 324 2.77 -6.73 -23.07
C TYR A 324 1.98 -5.59 -23.75
N ASP A 325 0.66 -5.61 -23.59
CA ASP A 325 -0.19 -4.43 -23.86
C ASP A 325 -0.02 -3.44 -22.69
N ALA A 326 0.88 -2.47 -22.85
CA ALA A 326 1.26 -1.53 -21.81
C ALA A 326 1.16 -0.07 -22.28
N THR A 327 0.35 0.72 -21.59
CA THR A 327 0.11 2.15 -21.89
C THR A 327 0.46 3.02 -20.69
N LEU A 328 1.37 3.99 -20.89
CA LEU A 328 1.72 5.01 -19.90
C LEU A 328 1.20 6.38 -20.34
N HIS A 329 0.33 6.97 -19.54
CA HIS A 329 -0.17 8.33 -19.68
C HIS A 329 0.68 9.29 -18.83
N LEU A 330 1.52 10.09 -19.49
CA LEU A 330 2.32 11.12 -18.82
C LEU A 330 1.54 12.43 -18.72
N ILE A 331 1.41 12.94 -17.49
CA ILE A 331 0.85 14.27 -17.20
C ILE A 331 2.01 15.25 -17.08
N LYS A 332 2.07 16.22 -17.99
CA LYS A 332 3.28 17.02 -18.22
C LYS A 332 3.22 18.36 -17.49
N ASP A 333 2.13 19.07 -17.68
CA ASP A 333 1.97 20.44 -17.22
C ASP A 333 0.51 20.78 -16.95
N GLU A 334 0.27 22.03 -16.54
CA GLU A 334 -1.05 22.54 -16.14
C GLU A 334 -2.12 22.38 -17.23
N ASN A 335 -1.75 22.24 -18.51
CA ASN A 335 -2.72 22.01 -19.59
C ASN A 335 -3.35 20.60 -19.53
N ASP A 336 -2.70 19.65 -18.87
CA ASP A 336 -3.21 18.29 -18.67
C ASP A 336 -4.12 18.19 -17.42
N ILE A 337 -4.26 19.28 -16.65
CA ILE A 337 -5.16 19.34 -15.48
C ILE A 337 -6.57 19.74 -15.92
N ASP A 338 -7.52 18.82 -15.78
CA ASP A 338 -8.94 19.05 -16.10
C ASP A 338 -9.79 19.41 -14.87
N GLY A 339 -9.20 19.40 -13.67
CA GLY A 339 -9.85 19.69 -12.40
C GLY A 339 -10.88 18.63 -11.96
N ARG A 340 -10.98 17.51 -12.68
CA ARG A 340 -11.97 16.44 -12.45
C ARG A 340 -11.31 15.07 -12.31
N PHE A 341 -10.60 14.63 -13.34
CA PHE A 341 -9.86 13.38 -13.38
C PHE A 341 -8.41 13.61 -12.91
N VAL A 342 -7.71 14.58 -13.52
CA VAL A 342 -6.38 15.04 -13.10
C VAL A 342 -6.54 16.40 -12.44
N LYS A 343 -6.10 16.53 -11.18
CA LYS A 343 -6.33 17.74 -10.37
C LYS A 343 -5.04 18.36 -9.82
N SER A 344 -3.90 17.72 -10.06
CA SER A 344 -2.58 18.16 -9.60
C SER A 344 -1.49 17.50 -10.43
N LEU A 345 -0.31 18.12 -10.48
CA LEU A 345 0.93 17.52 -10.97
C LEU A 345 1.74 16.90 -9.83
N GLU A 346 1.30 17.05 -8.58
CA GLU A 346 1.88 16.36 -7.45
C GLU A 346 1.64 14.84 -7.53
N HIS A 347 2.36 14.10 -6.70
CA HIS A 347 2.21 12.67 -6.55
C HIS A 347 0.73 12.24 -6.38
N GLY A 348 0.31 11.24 -7.14
CA GLY A 348 -1.06 10.72 -7.11
C GLY A 348 -2.08 11.56 -7.89
N LEU A 349 -1.68 12.70 -8.47
CA LEU A 349 -2.49 13.56 -9.35
C LEU A 349 -3.77 14.12 -8.69
N ARG A 350 -3.90 13.96 -7.37
CA ARG A 350 -5.16 14.11 -6.62
C ARG A 350 -6.36 13.39 -7.28
N MET A 351 -6.04 12.27 -7.94
CA MET A 351 -6.97 11.37 -8.60
C MET A 351 -7.44 10.32 -7.59
N THR A 352 -8.75 10.14 -7.47
CA THR A 352 -9.34 9.13 -6.57
C THR A 352 -9.49 7.81 -7.32
N ASP A 353 -9.44 6.68 -6.62
CA ASP A 353 -9.59 5.37 -7.28
C ASP A 353 -10.92 5.24 -7.99
N ARG A 354 -12.00 5.76 -7.40
CA ARG A 354 -13.29 5.84 -8.09
C ARG A 354 -13.21 6.54 -9.46
N ALA A 355 -12.40 7.60 -9.59
CA ALA A 355 -12.25 8.33 -10.84
C ALA A 355 -11.37 7.54 -11.83
N LEU A 356 -10.29 6.94 -11.33
CA LEU A 356 -9.39 6.05 -12.07
C LEU A 356 -10.16 4.87 -12.68
N PHE A 357 -10.86 4.09 -11.85
CA PHE A 357 -11.65 2.94 -12.30
C PHE A 357 -12.84 3.34 -13.16
N ARG A 358 -13.53 4.46 -12.89
CA ARG A 358 -14.61 4.92 -13.76
C ARG A 358 -14.14 5.19 -15.19
N LYS A 359 -12.88 5.60 -15.37
CA LYS A 359 -12.29 5.84 -16.69
C LYS A 359 -11.75 4.57 -17.32
N GLU A 360 -10.92 3.83 -16.59
CA GLU A 360 -10.13 2.73 -17.17
C GLU A 360 -10.83 1.38 -17.13
N LEU A 361 -11.76 1.14 -16.20
CA LEU A 361 -12.41 -0.17 -16.09
C LEU A 361 -13.21 -0.53 -17.36
N PRO A 362 -14.01 0.37 -17.98
CA PRO A 362 -14.70 0.03 -19.23
C PRO A 362 -13.74 -0.37 -20.35
N LEU A 363 -12.62 0.34 -20.49
CA LEU A 363 -11.60 0.08 -21.51
C LEU A 363 -10.90 -1.26 -21.25
N MET A 364 -10.59 -1.54 -19.97
CA MET A 364 -10.01 -2.80 -19.55
C MET A 364 -10.97 -3.98 -19.80
N LEU A 365 -12.26 -3.82 -19.49
CA LEU A 365 -13.27 -4.85 -19.73
C LEU A 365 -13.47 -5.13 -21.23
N GLU A 366 -13.40 -4.11 -22.09
CA GLU A 366 -13.44 -4.27 -23.54
C GLU A 366 -12.26 -5.12 -24.02
N LYS A 367 -11.04 -4.79 -23.59
CA LYS A 367 -9.84 -5.56 -23.96
C LYS A 367 -9.83 -7.00 -23.42
N LEU A 368 -10.51 -7.25 -22.30
CA LEU A 368 -10.61 -8.57 -21.66
C LEU A 368 -11.86 -9.35 -22.09
N GLN A 369 -12.67 -8.82 -23.01
CA GLN A 369 -13.92 -9.43 -23.43
C GLN A 369 -13.70 -10.86 -23.95
N GLY A 370 -14.42 -11.82 -23.39
CA GLY A 370 -14.35 -13.23 -23.77
C GLY A 370 -13.11 -13.98 -23.26
N ARG A 371 -12.20 -13.31 -22.55
CA ARG A 371 -11.06 -13.97 -21.91
C ARG A 371 -11.54 -14.89 -20.79
N LYS A 372 -11.03 -16.12 -20.77
CA LYS A 372 -11.19 -17.05 -19.65
C LYS A 372 -9.87 -17.12 -18.89
N SER A 373 -9.88 -16.64 -17.66
CA SER A 373 -8.74 -16.62 -16.75
C SER A 373 -8.95 -17.72 -15.71
N PHE A 374 -8.52 -18.94 -16.01
CA PHE A 374 -8.75 -20.05 -15.09
C PHE A 374 -7.84 -19.97 -13.87
N MET A 375 -8.34 -20.40 -12.71
CA MET A 375 -7.49 -20.67 -11.55
C MET A 375 -6.56 -21.85 -11.88
N GLN A 376 -5.28 -21.57 -12.05
CA GLN A 376 -4.25 -22.56 -12.33
C GLN A 376 -3.13 -22.42 -11.30
N GLU A 377 -2.86 -23.48 -10.56
CA GLU A 377 -1.75 -23.49 -9.62
C GLU A 377 -0.43 -23.38 -10.37
N ASN A 378 0.45 -22.51 -9.88
CA ASN A 378 1.76 -22.33 -10.47
C ASN A 378 2.79 -21.91 -9.42
N SER A 379 4.03 -21.71 -9.87
CA SER A 379 5.10 -21.14 -9.07
C SER A 379 6.00 -20.25 -9.90
N ILE A 380 6.62 -19.26 -9.26
CA ILE A 380 7.61 -18.39 -9.86
C ILE A 380 8.75 -18.15 -8.88
N SER A 381 9.98 -18.13 -9.40
CA SER A 381 11.20 -18.03 -8.59
C SER A 381 12.03 -16.83 -9.03
N TYR A 382 12.45 -16.02 -8.06
CA TYR A 382 13.22 -14.81 -8.27
C TYR A 382 14.58 -14.87 -7.56
N PRO A 383 15.68 -15.06 -8.30
CA PRO A 383 17.03 -14.95 -7.74
C PRO A 383 17.31 -13.49 -7.34
N CYS A 384 17.56 -13.29 -6.06
CA CYS A 384 17.89 -12.00 -5.45
C CYS A 384 19.19 -12.20 -4.65
N GLY A 385 20.32 -11.88 -5.27
CA GLY A 385 21.65 -12.11 -4.69
C GLY A 385 21.90 -13.58 -4.39
N ASN A 386 22.11 -13.92 -3.12
CA ASN A 386 22.34 -15.30 -2.67
C ASN A 386 21.04 -16.04 -2.34
N LYS A 387 19.88 -15.38 -2.42
CA LYS A 387 18.59 -15.97 -2.08
C LYS A 387 17.74 -16.16 -3.32
N VAL A 388 16.84 -17.13 -3.27
CA VAL A 388 15.76 -17.28 -4.25
C VAL A 388 14.43 -17.18 -3.52
N PHE A 389 13.60 -16.22 -3.94
CA PHE A 389 12.24 -16.05 -3.46
C PHE A 389 11.29 -16.82 -4.38
N VAL A 390 10.63 -17.84 -3.85
CA VAL A 390 9.73 -18.71 -4.59
C VAL A 390 8.30 -18.42 -4.14
N PHE A 391 7.48 -17.86 -5.03
CA PHE A 391 6.05 -17.72 -4.78
C PHE A 391 5.32 -18.87 -5.45
N LYS A 392 4.45 -19.54 -4.70
CA LYS A 392 3.77 -20.75 -5.20
C LYS A 392 2.38 -20.92 -4.62
N ASP A 393 1.53 -21.56 -5.40
CA ASP A 393 0.31 -22.15 -4.89
C ASP A 393 0.61 -23.40 -4.06
N LEU A 394 -0.02 -23.50 -2.89
CA LEU A 394 -0.12 -24.71 -2.07
C LEU A 394 -1.59 -24.95 -1.76
N GLU A 395 -2.23 -25.81 -2.56
CA GLU A 395 -3.66 -26.13 -2.44
C GLU A 395 -4.51 -24.84 -2.39
N ASP A 396 -5.14 -24.55 -1.24
CA ASP A 396 -5.99 -23.40 -1.04
C ASP A 396 -5.27 -22.11 -0.62
N LYS A 397 -3.93 -22.14 -0.54
CA LYS A 397 -3.09 -20.99 -0.18
C LYS A 397 -2.08 -20.62 -1.25
N PHE A 398 -1.61 -19.39 -1.16
CA PHE A 398 -0.48 -18.84 -1.88
C PHE A 398 0.56 -18.37 -0.85
N GLU A 399 1.80 -18.77 -1.04
CA GLU A 399 2.86 -18.53 -0.06
C GLU A 399 4.18 -18.15 -0.71
N LEU A 400 5.07 -17.60 0.12
CA LEU A 400 6.47 -17.40 -0.18
C LEU A 400 7.30 -18.51 0.47
N GLU A 401 8.27 -19.04 -0.25
CA GLU A 401 9.38 -19.84 0.27
C GLU A 401 10.69 -19.13 -0.06
N MET A 402 11.68 -19.22 0.84
CA MET A 402 13.01 -18.67 0.61
C MET A 402 14.06 -19.78 0.63
N ILE A 403 14.84 -19.85 -0.45
CA ILE A 403 15.97 -20.78 -0.59
C ILE A 403 17.26 -19.96 -0.48
N ASN A 404 18.20 -20.43 0.33
CA ASN A 404 19.52 -19.80 0.54
C ASN A 404 20.63 -20.51 -0.24
#